data_AF-A0A0M9DSF2-F1
#
_entry.id   AF-A0A0M9DSF2-F1
#
_cell.length_a   1.000
_cell.length_b   1.000
_cell.length_c   1.000
_cell.angle_alpha   90.00
_cell.angle_beta   90.00
_cell.angle_gamma   90.00
#
_symmetry.space_group_name_H-M   'P 1'
#
loop_
_entity.id
_entity.type
_entity.pdbx_description
1 polymer ?
#
loop_
_entity_poly.entity_id
_entity_poly.type
_entity_poly.pdbx_seq_one_letter_code
_entity_poly.pdbx_strand_id
1 'polypeptide(L)'
;MRKFSFLFLVSLILLNACKSSVDSEQRTWKNNVQNLEKLKTQYPSLAKILDTKLQDAQKVYKEAEGISDEKQKMEKMGEANKVLDTQFIRDLSSVEYKIKSIEKEMEKISKKKFSKSSLSKVNDGMQKASSLISSVKNHLSQSADETTLAGILRTDIGDLISMESKLRTLAKSK
;
A
#
# COMPACT_ATOMS: atom_id res chain seq x y z
N MET A 1 40.97 27.01 43.58
CA MET A 1 41.66 26.62 42.34
C MET A 1 40.91 25.48 41.67
N ARG A 2 40.95 25.47 40.34
CA ARG A 2 40.56 24.42 39.39
C ARG A 2 39.08 24.33 38.95
N LYS A 3 38.94 24.90 37.74
CA LYS A 3 37.88 24.83 36.75
C LYS A 3 37.69 23.42 36.17
N PHE A 4 36.61 23.30 35.39
CA PHE A 4 36.30 22.29 34.36
C PHE A 4 35.68 20.97 34.82
N SER A 5 34.36 20.85 34.61
CA SER A 5 33.85 20.07 33.46
C SER A 5 32.32 20.09 33.42
N PHE A 6 31.77 21.15 32.86
CA PHE A 6 30.40 21.21 32.33
C PHE A 6 30.51 21.01 30.82
N LEU A 7 30.50 19.77 30.32
CA LEU A 7 30.35 19.46 28.88
C LEU A 7 30.28 17.95 28.66
N PHE A 8 29.18 17.34 29.08
CA PHE A 8 28.77 16.02 28.60
C PHE A 8 27.24 15.95 28.57
N LEU A 9 26.63 16.92 27.88
CA LEU A 9 25.23 16.91 27.53
C LEU A 9 25.13 17.29 26.05
N VAL A 10 24.37 16.51 25.28
CA VAL A 10 24.00 16.77 23.88
C VAL A 10 25.02 16.29 22.81
N SER A 11 25.26 14.98 22.70
CA SER A 11 25.81 14.43 21.44
C SER A 11 25.36 12.99 21.12
N LEU A 12 24.10 12.65 21.42
CA LEU A 12 23.57 11.29 21.15
C LEU A 12 22.11 11.25 20.67
N ILE A 13 21.70 12.21 19.83
CA ILE A 13 20.42 12.14 19.07
C ILE A 13 20.66 12.40 17.57
N LEU A 14 21.75 11.84 17.01
CA LEU A 14 22.03 11.90 15.56
C LEU A 14 22.07 10.50 14.93
N LEU A 15 21.21 9.60 15.41
CA LEU A 15 21.03 8.29 14.79
C LEU A 15 19.78 8.30 13.90
N ASN A 16 20.04 8.37 12.59
CA ASN A 16 19.26 7.71 11.54
C ASN A 16 17.80 8.15 11.29
N ALA A 17 17.60 9.36 10.79
CA ALA A 17 16.42 9.67 9.98
C ALA A 17 16.90 10.16 8.61
N CYS A 18 16.39 9.56 7.52
CA CYS A 18 16.38 10.27 6.23
C CYS A 18 15.72 11.62 6.50
N LYS A 19 16.51 12.69 6.53
CA LYS A 19 16.01 14.01 6.89
C LYS A 19 14.96 14.39 5.85
N SER A 20 13.70 14.56 6.28
CA SER A 20 12.69 15.11 5.38
C SER A 20 13.17 16.49 4.90
N SER A 21 12.85 16.78 3.65
CA SER A 21 13.22 17.96 2.88
C SER A 21 12.07 18.28 1.94
N VAL A 22 11.99 19.52 1.47
CA VAL A 22 11.01 19.92 0.44
C VAL A 22 11.08 18.97 -0.77
N ASP A 23 12.28 18.62 -1.21
CA ASP A 23 12.49 17.69 -2.33
C ASP A 23 11.97 16.27 -2.04
N SER A 24 12.20 15.75 -0.83
CA SER A 24 11.68 14.42 -0.47
C SER A 24 10.16 14.43 -0.38
N GLU A 25 9.55 15.48 0.20
CA GLU A 25 8.09 15.60 0.26
C GLU A 25 7.47 15.79 -1.12
N GLN A 26 8.14 16.49 -2.05
CA GLN A 26 7.72 16.59 -3.44
C GLN A 26 7.78 15.23 -4.17
N ARG A 27 8.81 14.41 -3.91
CA ARG A 27 8.87 13.04 -4.44
C ARG A 27 7.75 12.17 -3.86
N THR A 28 7.51 12.24 -2.56
CA THR A 28 6.39 11.54 -1.91
C THR A 28 5.06 11.94 -2.52
N TRP A 29 4.83 13.24 -2.74
CA TRP A 29 3.63 13.75 -3.40
C TRP A 29 3.43 13.12 -4.79
N LYS A 30 4.45 13.17 -5.65
CA LYS A 30 4.39 12.57 -6.99
C LYS A 30 4.06 11.08 -6.94
N ASN A 31 4.69 10.33 -6.03
CA ASN A 31 4.45 8.91 -5.87
C ASN A 31 3.01 8.63 -5.39
N ASN A 32 2.52 9.41 -4.44
CA ASN A 32 1.15 9.28 -3.94
C ASN A 32 0.14 9.55 -5.05
N VAL A 33 0.29 10.65 -5.79
CA VAL A 33 -0.58 10.99 -6.93
C VAL A 33 -0.55 9.88 -7.99
N GLN A 34 0.63 9.39 -8.36
CA GLN A 34 0.75 8.27 -9.32
C GLN A 34 0.06 6.99 -8.81
N ASN A 35 0.20 6.68 -7.52
CA ASN A 35 -0.45 5.52 -6.93
C ASN A 35 -1.98 5.66 -6.96
N LEU A 36 -2.52 6.84 -6.65
CA LEU A 36 -3.95 7.12 -6.75
C LEU A 36 -4.47 6.98 -8.19
N GLU A 37 -3.78 7.53 -9.19
CA GLU A 37 -4.19 7.39 -10.59
C GLU A 37 -4.18 5.93 -11.07
N LYS A 38 -3.20 5.16 -10.62
CA LYS A 38 -3.15 3.72 -10.85
C LYS A 38 -4.34 3.00 -10.21
N LEU A 39 -4.65 3.29 -8.95
CA LEU A 39 -5.80 2.72 -8.24
C LEU A 39 -7.12 3.10 -8.92
N LYS A 40 -7.28 4.34 -9.37
CA LYS A 40 -8.46 4.81 -10.13
C LYS A 40 -8.65 4.04 -11.43
N THR A 41 -7.55 3.80 -12.16
CA THR A 41 -7.57 3.05 -13.41
C THR A 41 -8.00 1.60 -13.19
N GLN A 42 -7.53 0.99 -12.10
CA GLN A 42 -7.82 -0.41 -11.78
C GLN A 42 -9.20 -0.62 -11.17
N TYR A 43 -9.68 0.36 -10.39
CA TYR A 43 -10.94 0.30 -9.68
C TYR A 43 -11.78 1.55 -9.97
N PRO A 44 -12.36 1.66 -11.19
CA PRO A 44 -13.10 2.86 -11.61
C PRO A 44 -14.28 3.22 -10.68
N SER A 45 -14.89 2.22 -10.04
CA SER A 45 -15.94 2.41 -9.02
C SER A 45 -15.48 3.30 -7.85
N LEU A 46 -14.19 3.27 -7.51
CA LEU A 46 -13.61 4.04 -6.42
C LEU A 46 -13.12 5.43 -6.85
N ALA A 47 -13.19 5.76 -8.15
CA ALA A 47 -12.61 6.98 -8.69
C ALA A 47 -13.08 8.24 -7.96
N LYS A 48 -14.38 8.35 -7.68
CA LYS A 48 -14.96 9.50 -6.97
C LYS A 48 -14.38 9.70 -5.57
N ILE A 49 -14.22 8.61 -4.81
CA ILE A 49 -13.66 8.66 -3.44
C ILE A 49 -12.18 9.07 -3.51
N LEU A 50 -11.44 8.47 -4.44
CA LEU A 50 -10.02 8.76 -4.66
C LEU A 50 -9.77 10.19 -5.13
N ASP A 51 -10.61 10.71 -6.04
CA ASP A 51 -10.58 12.09 -6.51
C ASP A 51 -10.87 13.09 -5.40
N THR A 52 -11.83 12.78 -4.52
CA THR A 52 -12.13 13.63 -3.37
C THR A 52 -10.91 13.77 -2.45
N LYS A 53 -10.24 12.65 -2.13
CA LYS A 53 -9.01 12.67 -1.34
C LYS A 53 -7.89 13.45 -2.02
N LEU A 54 -7.72 13.26 -3.33
CA LEU A 54 -6.73 14.00 -4.11
C LEU A 54 -7.01 15.50 -4.09
N GLN A 55 -8.26 15.93 -4.26
CA GLN A 55 -8.65 17.33 -4.20
C GLN A 55 -8.37 17.94 -2.83
N ASP A 56 -8.66 17.23 -1.74
CA ASP A 56 -8.39 17.72 -0.39
C ASP A 56 -6.89 17.83 -0.12
N ALA A 57 -6.11 16.85 -0.53
CA ALA A 57 -4.65 16.91 -0.43
C ALA A 57 -4.06 18.03 -1.28
N GLN A 58 -4.61 18.28 -2.47
CA GLN A 58 -4.17 19.35 -3.38
C GLN A 58 -4.39 20.73 -2.78
N LYS A 59 -5.45 20.95 -2.01
CA LYS A 59 -5.67 22.23 -1.30
C LYS A 59 -4.53 22.49 -0.32
N VAL A 60 -4.21 21.51 0.52
CA VAL A 60 -3.11 21.59 1.50
C VAL A 60 -1.76 21.75 0.81
N TYR A 61 -1.54 21.03 -0.30
CA TYR A 61 -0.29 21.13 -1.06
C TYR A 61 -0.09 22.53 -1.64
N LYS A 62 -1.13 23.14 -2.21
CA LYS A 62 -1.09 24.51 -2.74
C LYS A 62 -0.81 25.55 -1.66
N GLU A 63 -1.37 25.37 -0.45
CA GLU A 63 -1.02 26.22 0.69
C GLU A 63 0.49 26.16 0.99
N ALA A 64 1.08 24.95 0.93
CA ALA A 64 2.51 24.78 1.15
C ALA A 64 3.39 25.49 0.10
N GLU A 65 2.94 25.55 -1.16
CA GLU A 65 3.68 26.22 -2.23
C GLU A 65 3.87 27.72 -1.99
N GLY A 66 2.92 28.36 -1.29
CA GLY A 66 2.97 29.77 -0.91
C GLY A 66 3.87 30.09 0.30
N ILE A 67 4.42 29.09 0.98
CA ILE A 67 5.27 29.27 2.17
C ILE A 67 6.72 29.49 1.74
N SER A 68 7.32 30.60 2.19
CA SER A 68 8.73 30.92 1.91
C SER A 68 9.71 30.24 2.86
N ASP A 69 9.33 30.01 4.11
CA ASP A 69 10.15 29.29 5.08
C ASP A 69 10.21 27.80 4.72
N GLU A 70 11.42 27.27 4.47
CA GLU A 70 11.60 25.90 3.99
C GLU A 70 11.08 24.85 4.97
N LYS A 71 11.23 25.09 6.28
CA LYS A 71 10.81 24.14 7.31
C LYS A 71 9.29 24.07 7.36
N GLN A 72 8.61 25.21 7.42
CA GLN A 72 7.16 25.28 7.40
C GLN A 72 6.58 24.73 6.08
N LYS A 73 7.23 25.00 4.95
CA LYS A 73 6.85 24.44 3.64
C LYS A 73 6.90 22.93 3.65
N MET A 74 8.02 22.35 4.08
CA MET A 74 8.19 20.90 4.22
C MET A 74 7.12 20.30 5.14
N GLU A 75 6.88 20.88 6.31
CA GLU A 75 5.85 20.41 7.25
C GLU A 75 4.46 20.38 6.60
N LYS A 76 4.11 21.46 5.88
CA LYS A 76 2.82 21.58 5.19
C LYS A 76 2.68 20.63 4.00
N MET A 77 3.75 20.39 3.24
CA MET A 77 3.77 19.34 2.20
C MET A 77 3.60 17.95 2.83
N GLY A 78 4.20 17.72 3.99
CA GLY A 78 4.01 16.49 4.76
C GLY A 78 2.56 16.28 5.20
N GLU A 79 1.85 17.33 5.59
CA GLU A 79 0.40 17.27 5.86
C GLU A 79 -0.39 16.84 4.62
N ALA A 80 -0.12 17.44 3.47
CA ALA A 80 -0.75 17.06 2.20
C ALA A 80 -0.49 15.58 1.86
N ASN A 81 0.75 15.11 2.04
CA ASN A 81 1.12 13.72 1.81
C ASN A 81 0.36 12.76 2.75
N LYS A 82 0.15 13.12 4.02
CA LYS A 82 -0.63 12.30 4.97
C LYS A 82 -2.09 12.13 4.56
N VAL A 83 -2.69 13.12 3.89
CA VAL A 83 -4.06 13.01 3.36
C VAL A 83 -4.18 11.89 2.30
N LEU A 84 -3.10 11.63 1.55
CA LEU A 84 -3.03 10.57 0.54
C LEU A 84 -2.40 9.27 1.06
N ASP A 85 -1.79 9.29 2.23
CA ASP A 85 -1.14 8.13 2.85
C ASP A 85 -1.99 7.54 3.99
N THR A 86 -3.29 7.37 3.72
CA THR A 86 -4.24 6.78 4.66
C THR A 86 -4.13 5.27 4.67
N GLN A 87 -4.56 4.64 5.78
CA GLN A 87 -4.62 3.18 5.87
C GLN A 87 -5.47 2.58 4.73
N PHE A 88 -6.58 3.22 4.37
CA PHE A 88 -7.43 2.80 3.26
C PHE A 88 -6.67 2.72 1.92
N ILE A 89 -5.90 3.76 1.55
CA ILE A 89 -5.12 3.76 0.31
C ILE A 89 -4.02 2.69 0.34
N ARG A 90 -3.38 2.49 1.50
CA ARG A 90 -2.39 1.42 1.70
C ARG A 90 -3.02 0.03 1.57
N ASP A 91 -4.23 -0.16 2.07
CA ASP A 91 -4.97 -1.42 1.99
C ASP A 91 -5.36 -1.73 0.53
N LEU A 92 -5.85 -0.75 -0.22
CA LEU A 92 -6.11 -0.90 -1.66
C LEU A 92 -4.84 -1.34 -2.42
N SER A 93 -3.72 -0.66 -2.16
CA SER A 93 -2.42 -1.00 -2.76
C SER A 93 -1.95 -2.40 -2.35
N SER A 94 -2.22 -2.80 -1.11
CA SER A 94 -1.89 -4.12 -0.58
C SER A 94 -2.70 -5.22 -1.24
N VAL A 95 -4.00 -5.03 -1.42
CA VAL A 95 -4.88 -5.96 -2.15
C VAL A 95 -4.37 -6.16 -3.57
N GLU A 96 -4.08 -5.07 -4.29
CA GLU A 96 -3.56 -5.17 -5.66
C GLU A 96 -2.26 -5.98 -5.71
N TYR A 97 -1.31 -5.65 -4.83
CA TYR A 97 -0.04 -6.36 -4.75
C TYR A 97 -0.24 -7.86 -4.47
N LYS A 98 -1.15 -8.20 -3.57
CA LYS A 98 -1.44 -9.59 -3.20
C LYS A 98 -2.14 -10.37 -4.31
N ILE A 99 -3.10 -9.77 -5.01
CA ILE A 99 -3.71 -10.37 -6.20
C ILE A 99 -2.64 -10.71 -7.23
N LYS A 100 -1.76 -9.76 -7.57
CA LYS A 100 -0.66 -9.99 -8.53
C LYS A 100 0.31 -11.08 -8.06
N SER A 101 0.61 -11.13 -6.77
CA SER A 101 1.47 -12.18 -6.21
C SER A 101 0.83 -13.57 -6.36
N ILE A 102 -0.47 -13.70 -6.06
CA ILE A 102 -1.22 -14.94 -6.24
C ILE A 102 -1.28 -15.36 -7.70
N GLU A 103 -1.60 -14.43 -8.62
CA GLU A 103 -1.62 -14.69 -10.07
C GLU A 103 -0.25 -15.22 -10.55
N LYS A 104 0.85 -14.63 -10.06
CA LYS A 104 2.22 -15.10 -10.35
C LYS A 104 2.50 -16.49 -9.78
N GLU A 105 2.04 -16.82 -8.58
CA GLU A 105 2.19 -18.17 -8.02
C GLU A 105 1.36 -19.20 -8.79
N MET A 106 0.14 -18.85 -9.20
CA MET A 106 -0.68 -19.70 -10.07
C MET A 106 0.00 -19.95 -11.42
N GLU A 107 0.61 -18.92 -12.02
CA GLU A 107 1.39 -19.07 -13.25
C GLU A 107 2.57 -20.04 -13.05
N LYS A 108 3.33 -19.91 -11.96
CA LYS A 108 4.43 -20.84 -11.64
C LYS A 108 3.95 -22.27 -11.45
N ILE A 109 2.81 -22.47 -10.80
CA ILE A 109 2.18 -23.79 -10.62
C ILE A 109 1.78 -24.35 -11.98
N SER A 110 1.12 -23.57 -12.84
CA SER A 110 0.66 -24.03 -14.15
C SER A 110 1.78 -24.56 -15.06
N LYS A 111 3.02 -24.06 -14.87
CA LYS A 111 4.21 -24.48 -15.62
C LYS A 111 4.88 -25.75 -15.06
N LYS A 112 4.43 -26.26 -13.91
CA LYS A 112 5.01 -27.43 -13.25
C LYS A 112 4.25 -28.71 -13.57
N LYS A 113 4.98 -29.82 -13.65
CA LYS A 113 4.41 -31.16 -13.69
C LYS A 113 4.24 -31.66 -12.25
N PHE A 114 3.03 -32.11 -11.93
CA PHE A 114 2.70 -32.70 -10.64
C PHE A 114 2.39 -34.18 -10.78
N SER A 115 2.66 -34.94 -9.73
CA SER A 115 2.20 -36.32 -9.60
C SER A 115 0.66 -36.41 -9.62
N LYS A 116 0.13 -37.56 -10.05
CA LYS A 116 -1.33 -37.81 -10.11
C LYS A 116 -2.00 -37.61 -8.75
N SER A 117 -1.32 -37.98 -7.66
CA SER A 117 -1.81 -37.81 -6.28
C SER A 117 -1.88 -36.35 -5.84
N SER A 118 -1.04 -35.47 -6.39
CA SER A 118 -1.01 -34.03 -6.07
C SER A 118 -1.91 -33.20 -6.97
N LEU A 119 -2.25 -33.68 -8.17
CA LEU A 119 -2.97 -32.91 -9.19
C LEU A 119 -4.32 -32.39 -8.72
N SER A 120 -5.11 -33.21 -8.01
CA SER A 120 -6.41 -32.77 -7.47
C SER A 120 -6.27 -31.63 -6.47
N LYS A 121 -5.27 -31.68 -5.58
CA LYS A 121 -5.02 -30.64 -4.57
C LYS A 121 -4.55 -29.33 -5.21
N VAL A 122 -3.73 -29.43 -6.26
CA VAL A 122 -3.25 -28.28 -7.03
C VAL A 122 -4.41 -27.58 -7.74
N ASN A 123 -5.24 -28.33 -8.45
CA ASN A 123 -6.40 -27.77 -9.17
C ASN A 123 -7.38 -27.10 -8.21
N ASP A 124 -7.71 -27.76 -7.10
CA ASP A 124 -8.60 -27.19 -6.06
C ASP A 124 -7.99 -25.91 -5.45
N GLY A 125 -6.67 -25.89 -5.21
CA GLY A 125 -5.95 -24.69 -4.77
C GLY A 125 -6.04 -23.52 -5.76
N MET A 126 -5.79 -23.78 -7.04
CA MET A 126 -5.89 -22.76 -8.09
C MET A 126 -7.32 -22.25 -8.30
N GLN A 127 -8.32 -23.12 -8.21
CA GLN A 127 -9.72 -22.72 -8.31
C GLN A 127 -10.15 -21.83 -7.14
N LYS A 128 -9.75 -22.19 -5.91
CA LYS A 128 -10.01 -21.37 -4.71
C LYS A 128 -9.33 -20.01 -4.80
N ALA A 129 -8.09 -19.95 -5.29
CA ALA A 129 -7.40 -18.69 -5.53
C ALA A 129 -8.12 -17.81 -6.55
N SER A 130 -8.55 -18.38 -7.67
CA SER A 130 -9.31 -17.66 -8.71
C SER A 130 -10.64 -17.11 -8.18
N SER A 131 -11.34 -17.92 -7.39
CA SER A 131 -12.62 -17.55 -6.77
C SER A 131 -12.43 -16.43 -5.76
N LEU A 132 -11.39 -16.51 -4.92
CA LEU A 132 -11.04 -15.46 -3.96
C LEU A 132 -10.71 -14.15 -4.67
N ILE A 133 -9.83 -14.16 -5.68
CA ILE A 133 -9.50 -12.95 -6.46
C ILE A 133 -10.77 -12.32 -7.05
N SER A 134 -11.68 -13.14 -7.57
CA SER A 134 -12.94 -12.67 -8.15
C SER A 134 -13.84 -12.03 -7.08
N SER A 135 -13.95 -12.64 -5.90
CA SER A 135 -14.70 -12.09 -4.77
C SER A 135 -14.15 -10.75 -4.32
N VAL A 136 -12.83 -10.63 -4.15
CA VAL A 136 -12.18 -9.37 -3.75
C VAL A 136 -12.40 -8.28 -4.81
N LYS A 137 -12.23 -8.60 -6.10
CA LYS A 137 -12.51 -7.66 -7.19
C LYS A 137 -13.98 -7.21 -7.20
N ASN A 138 -14.90 -8.11 -6.83
CA ASN A 138 -16.31 -7.77 -6.69
C ASN A 138 -16.56 -6.81 -5.52
N HIS A 139 -15.95 -7.05 -4.36
CA HIS A 139 -16.04 -6.12 -3.21
C HIS A 139 -15.56 -4.70 -3.57
N LEU A 140 -14.44 -4.59 -4.29
CA LEU A 140 -13.90 -3.32 -4.78
C LEU A 140 -14.84 -2.62 -5.78
N SER A 141 -15.64 -3.39 -6.52
CA SER A 141 -16.55 -2.87 -7.55
C SER A 141 -17.91 -2.44 -7.00
N GLN A 142 -18.37 -3.05 -5.89
CA GLN A 142 -19.73 -2.88 -5.37
C GLN A 142 -19.83 -1.96 -4.14
N SER A 143 -18.72 -1.60 -3.51
CA SER A 143 -18.76 -0.86 -2.24
C SER A 143 -19.24 0.58 -2.41
N ALA A 144 -20.17 0.99 -1.56
CA ALA A 144 -20.84 2.29 -1.62
C ALA A 144 -20.08 3.42 -0.91
N ASP A 145 -19.26 3.09 0.10
CA ASP A 145 -18.53 4.06 0.91
C ASP A 145 -17.19 3.50 1.44
N GLU A 146 -16.28 4.41 1.83
CA GLU A 146 -14.92 4.09 2.29
C GLU A 146 -14.89 3.26 3.57
N THR A 147 -15.77 3.55 4.54
CA THR A 147 -15.77 2.91 5.85
C THR A 147 -16.13 1.44 5.73
N THR A 148 -17.21 1.15 4.98
CA THR A 148 -17.63 -0.22 4.69
C THR A 148 -16.53 -0.98 3.95
N LEU A 149 -15.96 -0.38 2.91
CA LEU A 149 -14.90 -1.03 2.13
C LEU A 149 -13.64 -1.28 2.96
N ALA A 150 -13.23 -0.35 3.83
CA ALA A 150 -12.03 -0.53 4.67
C ALA A 150 -12.11 -1.78 5.57
N GLY A 151 -13.29 -2.06 6.15
CA GLY A 151 -13.51 -3.28 6.94
C GLY A 151 -13.38 -4.55 6.09
N ILE A 152 -13.95 -4.52 4.88
CA ILE A 152 -13.88 -5.63 3.92
C ILE A 152 -12.43 -5.88 3.47
N LEU A 153 -11.70 -4.82 3.10
CA LEU A 153 -10.32 -4.91 2.63
C LEU A 153 -9.41 -5.59 3.64
N ARG A 154 -9.57 -5.30 4.94
CA ARG A 154 -8.77 -5.94 5.99
C ARG A 154 -8.95 -7.47 6.00
N THR A 155 -10.19 -7.93 5.81
CA THR A 155 -10.52 -9.35 5.72
C THR A 155 -9.93 -9.95 4.44
N ASP A 156 -10.18 -9.30 3.30
CA ASP A 156 -9.70 -9.72 1.98
C ASP A 156 -8.16 -9.84 1.96
N ILE A 157 -7.42 -8.90 2.57
CA ILE A 157 -5.96 -8.96 2.69
C ILE A 157 -5.52 -10.20 3.46
N GLY A 158 -6.19 -10.52 4.58
CA GLY A 158 -5.91 -11.72 5.37
C GLY A 158 -6.09 -13.01 4.57
N ASP A 159 -7.20 -13.10 3.84
CA ASP A 159 -7.51 -14.26 3.00
C ASP A 159 -6.53 -14.40 1.83
N LEU A 160 -6.15 -13.29 1.18
CA LEU A 160 -5.16 -13.28 0.12
C LEU A 160 -3.77 -13.71 0.63
N ILE A 161 -3.35 -13.27 1.82
CA ILE A 161 -2.10 -13.72 2.44
C ILE A 161 -2.12 -15.23 2.69
N SER A 162 -3.22 -15.73 3.26
CA SER A 162 -3.40 -17.16 3.52
C SER A 162 -3.33 -17.98 2.22
N MET A 163 -4.02 -17.51 1.18
CA MET A 163 -4.02 -18.15 -0.14
C MET A 163 -2.65 -18.13 -0.80
N GLU A 164 -1.94 -17.01 -0.76
CA GLU A 164 -0.57 -16.88 -1.27
C GLU A 164 0.35 -17.92 -0.61
N SER A 165 0.28 -18.06 0.71
CA SER A 165 1.06 -19.05 1.46
C SER A 165 0.73 -20.49 1.04
N LYS A 166 -0.57 -20.79 0.87
CA LYS A 166 -1.04 -22.10 0.41
C LYS A 166 -0.51 -22.44 -0.99
N LEU A 167 -0.58 -21.50 -1.94
CA LEU A 167 -0.08 -21.70 -3.29
C LEU A 167 1.44 -21.89 -3.31
N ARG A 168 2.20 -21.11 -2.53
CA ARG A 168 3.65 -21.31 -2.39
C ARG A 168 4.01 -22.70 -1.86
N THR A 169 3.17 -23.26 -0.99
CA THR A 169 3.33 -24.63 -0.48
C THR A 169 3.06 -25.66 -1.57
N LEU A 170 1.94 -25.51 -2.31
CA LEU A 170 1.61 -26.37 -3.45
C LEU A 170 2.68 -26.32 -4.54
N ALA A 171 3.26 -25.14 -4.81
CA ALA A 171 4.34 -24.97 -5.76
C ALA A 171 5.61 -25.75 -5.37
N LYS A 172 5.78 -26.11 -4.09
CA LYS A 172 6.95 -26.87 -3.59
C LYS A 172 6.71 -28.39 -3.54
N SER A 173 5.46 -28.83 -3.42
CA SER A 173 5.13 -30.27 -3.43
C SER A 173 5.29 -30.86 -4.83
N LYS A 174 6.15 -31.87 -4.98
CA LYS A 174 6.29 -32.69 -6.20
C LYS A 174 5.46 -33.97 -6.06
#